data_AF-A0A538G7M0-F1
#
_entry.id   AF-A0A538G7M0-F1
#
_cell.length_a   1.000
_cell.length_b   1.000
_cell.length_c   1.000
_cell.angle_alpha   90.00
_cell.angle_beta   90.00
_cell.angle_gamma   90.00
#
_symmetry.space_group_name_H-M   'P 1'
#
loop_
_entity.id
_entity.type
_entity.pdbx_description
1 polymer ?
#
loop_
_entity_poly.entity_id
_entity_poly.type
_entity_poly.pdbx_seq_one_letter_code
_entity_poly.pdbx_strand_id
1 'polypeptide(L)'
;MKTLLLGIFAAASLHAPPFSHSISRVTAAQLPHSWHPGCPVSPARLRRVRLTYWGFDHRAHTGALVANENAVSDLVHVFSRLYAARFPIRRLQPIDAYGGKDERSLAADNTAAFNCRYVVGPGPRRWSVHAYGEAIDVNPVENPYLEAGRIHPRAGQRYLDRSNVRPGMAVRGGLLVRAFAVVGWRWGGRWTGAPDYQHFSATGG
;
A
#
# COMPACT_ATOMS: atom_id res chain seq x y z
N MET A 1 35.63 -53.80 3.44
CA MET A 1 34.92 -52.91 2.49
C MET A 1 33.48 -52.73 2.96
N LYS A 2 33.11 -51.56 3.48
CA LYS A 2 31.70 -51.15 3.62
C LYS A 2 31.61 -49.67 3.29
N THR A 3 30.76 -49.43 2.30
CA THR A 3 30.64 -48.25 1.44
C THR A 3 30.11 -47.05 2.20
N LEU A 4 30.81 -45.91 2.09
CA LEU A 4 30.36 -44.61 2.57
C LEU A 4 29.34 -44.07 1.56
N LEU A 5 28.05 -44.02 1.90
CA LEU A 5 27.07 -43.31 1.08
C LEU A 5 27.20 -41.80 1.35
N LEU A 6 27.79 -41.08 0.39
CA LEU A 6 27.70 -39.63 0.32
C LEU A 6 26.29 -39.24 -0.14
N GLY A 7 25.46 -38.76 0.78
CA GLY A 7 24.18 -38.14 0.44
C GLY A 7 24.42 -36.78 -0.22
N ILE A 8 24.14 -36.67 -1.51
CA ILE A 8 24.11 -35.39 -2.21
C ILE A 8 22.85 -34.65 -1.74
N PHE A 9 23.01 -33.70 -0.81
CA PHE A 9 21.97 -32.70 -0.55
C PHE A 9 21.97 -31.72 -1.72
N ALA A 10 21.02 -31.89 -2.64
CA ALA A 10 20.70 -30.84 -3.60
C ALA A 10 20.14 -29.64 -2.83
N ALA A 11 20.96 -28.61 -2.63
CA ALA A 11 20.49 -27.34 -2.11
C ALA A 11 19.53 -26.74 -3.15
N ALA A 12 18.22 -26.93 -2.95
CA ALA A 12 17.21 -26.22 -3.73
C ALA A 12 17.52 -24.72 -3.60
N SER A 13 17.77 -24.07 -4.73
CA SER A 13 18.11 -22.66 -4.74
C SER A 13 16.96 -21.85 -4.11
N LEU A 14 17.23 -21.24 -2.95
CA LEU A 14 16.33 -20.38 -2.17
C LEU A 14 16.09 -19.02 -2.86
N HIS A 15 15.85 -19.01 -4.17
CA HIS A 15 15.50 -17.79 -4.86
C HIS A 15 14.03 -17.47 -4.60
N ALA A 16 13.77 -16.25 -4.13
CA ALA A 16 12.41 -15.73 -4.04
C ALA A 16 11.72 -15.85 -5.42
N PRO A 17 10.42 -16.18 -5.48
CA PRO A 17 9.71 -16.24 -6.74
C PRO A 17 9.80 -14.90 -7.48
N PRO A 18 9.70 -14.89 -8.82
CA PRO A 18 9.70 -13.64 -9.57
C PRO A 18 8.48 -12.77 -9.18
N PHE A 19 8.61 -11.45 -9.38
CA PHE A 19 7.45 -10.57 -9.27
C PHE A 19 6.40 -10.97 -10.30
N SER A 20 5.19 -11.25 -9.83
CA SER A 20 4.03 -11.55 -10.68
C SER A 20 2.86 -10.64 -10.32
N HIS A 21 2.04 -10.32 -11.32
CA HIS A 21 0.80 -9.58 -11.14
C HIS A 21 -0.27 -10.02 -12.13
N SER A 22 -1.54 -9.78 -11.78
CA SER A 22 -2.69 -9.96 -12.67
C SER A 22 -3.72 -8.86 -12.42
N ILE A 23 -4.38 -8.41 -13.48
CA ILE A 23 -5.37 -7.33 -13.44
C ILE A 23 -6.73 -7.90 -13.83
N SER A 24 -7.76 -7.56 -13.07
CA SER A 24 -9.14 -7.97 -13.36
C SER A 24 -10.11 -6.82 -13.14
N ARG A 25 -11.24 -6.84 -13.86
CA ARG A 25 -12.37 -5.91 -13.60
C ARG A 25 -12.98 -6.23 -12.24
N VAL A 26 -13.64 -5.24 -11.65
CA VAL A 26 -14.44 -5.39 -10.43
C VAL A 26 -15.87 -4.96 -10.68
N THR A 27 -16.80 -5.52 -9.90
CA THR A 27 -18.21 -5.15 -9.88
C THR A 27 -18.56 -4.50 -8.54
N ALA A 28 -19.69 -3.79 -8.48
CA ALA A 28 -20.20 -3.23 -7.22
C ALA A 28 -20.40 -4.31 -6.15
N ALA A 29 -20.88 -5.50 -6.53
CA ALA A 29 -21.10 -6.62 -5.62
C ALA A 29 -19.81 -7.16 -4.99
N GLN A 30 -18.64 -6.88 -5.59
CA GLN A 30 -17.32 -7.24 -5.06
C GLN A 30 -16.70 -6.12 -4.20
N LEU A 31 -17.38 -4.97 -4.10
CA LEU A 31 -16.98 -3.80 -3.31
C LEU A 31 -18.13 -3.34 -2.38
N PRO A 32 -18.82 -4.25 -1.66
CA PRO A 32 -20.04 -3.92 -0.91
C PRO A 32 -19.83 -2.90 0.22
N HIS A 33 -18.59 -2.68 0.65
CA HIS A 33 -18.28 -1.78 1.76
C HIS A 33 -17.44 -0.57 1.36
N SER A 34 -16.70 -0.69 0.26
CA SER A 34 -15.75 0.33 -0.20
C SER A 34 -16.29 1.19 -1.35
N TRP A 35 -17.45 0.83 -1.91
CA TRP A 35 -18.13 1.57 -2.97
C TRP A 35 -19.64 1.64 -2.73
N HIS A 36 -20.28 2.74 -3.15
CA HIS A 36 -21.73 2.92 -3.11
C HIS A 36 -22.20 3.87 -4.24
N PRO A 37 -23.52 3.91 -4.56
CA PRO A 37 -24.06 4.93 -5.46
C PRO A 37 -23.72 6.34 -4.98
N GLY A 38 -23.22 7.19 -5.89
CA GLY A 38 -22.75 8.54 -5.58
C GLY A 38 -21.23 8.66 -5.48
N CYS A 39 -20.48 7.55 -5.46
CA CYS A 39 -19.03 7.57 -5.61
C CYS A 39 -18.61 8.24 -6.93
N PRO A 40 -17.49 8.99 -6.93
CA PRO A 40 -17.08 9.76 -8.11
C PRO A 40 -16.56 8.86 -9.25
N VAL A 41 -16.26 7.59 -8.96
CA VAL A 41 -15.77 6.61 -9.92
C VAL A 41 -16.63 5.36 -9.85
N SER A 42 -17.07 4.88 -11.02
CA SER A 42 -17.86 3.65 -11.12
C SER A 42 -16.97 2.39 -11.03
N PRO A 43 -17.49 1.23 -10.62
CA PRO A 43 -16.70 -0.01 -10.53
C PRO A 43 -16.09 -0.42 -11.87
N ALA A 44 -16.72 -0.06 -13.00
CA ALA A 44 -16.22 -0.33 -14.34
C ALA A 44 -14.87 0.37 -14.64
N ARG A 45 -14.58 1.48 -13.96
CA ARG A 45 -13.31 2.22 -14.04
C ARG A 45 -12.28 1.77 -13.00
N LEU A 46 -12.65 0.83 -12.13
CA LEU A 46 -11.76 0.25 -11.12
C LEU A 46 -11.22 -1.10 -11.59
N ARG A 47 -10.05 -1.48 -11.07
CA ARG A 47 -9.42 -2.77 -11.30
C ARG A 47 -8.95 -3.37 -9.99
N ARG A 48 -9.08 -4.69 -9.87
CA ARG A 48 -8.37 -5.46 -8.86
C ARG A 48 -7.02 -5.86 -9.43
N VAL A 49 -5.97 -5.41 -8.76
CA VAL A 49 -4.57 -5.72 -9.08
C VAL A 49 -4.09 -6.71 -8.04
N ARG A 50 -3.95 -7.98 -8.41
CA ARG A 50 -3.24 -8.97 -7.58
C ARG A 50 -1.77 -8.89 -7.93
N LEU A 51 -0.90 -8.80 -6.93
CA LEU A 51 0.54 -8.69 -7.17
C LEU A 51 1.37 -9.30 -6.03
N THR A 52 2.61 -9.62 -6.36
CA THR A 52 3.59 -10.15 -5.41
C THR A 52 4.24 -9.01 -4.63
N TYR A 53 4.42 -9.15 -3.31
CA TYR A 53 5.11 -8.18 -2.47
C TYR A 53 6.09 -8.87 -1.51
N TRP A 54 7.08 -8.13 -1.03
CA TRP A 54 8.04 -8.65 -0.06
C TRP A 54 7.54 -8.36 1.36
N GLY A 55 7.40 -9.39 2.18
CA GLY A 55 6.88 -9.28 3.54
C GLY A 55 7.95 -8.87 4.55
N PHE A 56 7.49 -8.37 5.70
CA PHE A 56 8.36 -8.15 6.87
C PHE A 56 8.93 -9.43 7.48
N ASP A 57 8.41 -10.60 7.10
CA ASP A 57 8.92 -11.92 7.44
C ASP A 57 10.03 -12.41 6.48
N HIS A 58 10.52 -11.53 5.60
CA HIS A 58 11.54 -11.81 4.60
C HIS A 58 11.13 -12.90 3.60
N ARG A 59 9.83 -12.98 3.27
CA ARG A 59 9.30 -13.89 2.26
C ARG A 59 8.46 -13.15 1.22
N ALA A 60 8.31 -13.76 0.06
CA ALA A 60 7.39 -13.28 -0.96
C ALA A 60 5.95 -13.66 -0.59
N HIS A 61 5.03 -12.71 -0.76
CA HIS A 61 3.60 -12.88 -0.54
C HIS A 61 2.83 -12.41 -1.77
N THR A 62 1.55 -12.77 -1.85
CA THR A 62 0.64 -12.21 -2.85
C THR A 62 -0.51 -11.50 -2.15
N GLY A 63 -0.77 -10.26 -2.56
CA GLY A 63 -1.88 -9.46 -2.06
C GLY A 63 -2.70 -8.86 -3.20
N ALA A 64 -3.61 -7.96 -2.85
CA ALA A 64 -4.43 -7.27 -3.83
C ALA A 64 -4.70 -5.82 -3.46
N LEU A 65 -4.75 -4.97 -4.49
CA LEU A 65 -5.26 -3.60 -4.44
C LEU A 65 -6.52 -3.50 -5.29
N VAL A 66 -7.36 -2.51 -4.97
CA VAL A 66 -8.36 -1.99 -5.90
C VAL A 66 -7.96 -0.55 -6.19
N ALA A 67 -7.89 -0.16 -7.45
CA ALA A 67 -7.45 1.16 -7.89
C ALA A 67 -8.16 1.56 -9.20
N ASN A 68 -8.08 2.84 -9.55
CA ASN A 68 -8.50 3.34 -10.86
C ASN A 68 -7.69 2.64 -11.96
N GLU A 69 -8.32 2.29 -13.08
CA GLU A 69 -7.63 1.68 -14.21
C GLU A 69 -6.43 2.50 -14.71
N ASN A 70 -6.50 3.84 -14.61
CA ASN A 70 -5.41 4.74 -14.99
C ASN A 70 -4.22 4.68 -14.01
N ALA A 71 -4.46 4.32 -12.75
CA ALA A 71 -3.43 4.19 -11.72
C ALA A 71 -2.75 2.80 -11.71
N VAL A 72 -3.29 1.81 -12.43
CA VAL A 72 -2.83 0.41 -12.36
C VAL A 72 -1.39 0.25 -12.84
N SER A 73 -1.05 0.87 -13.97
CA SER A 73 0.31 0.75 -14.55
C SER A 73 1.36 1.31 -13.58
N ASP A 74 1.09 2.48 -13.00
CA ASP A 74 1.96 3.12 -12.01
C ASP A 74 2.16 2.24 -10.77
N LEU A 75 1.06 1.71 -10.23
CA LEU A 75 1.11 0.82 -9.06
C LEU A 75 1.91 -0.46 -9.36
N VAL A 76 1.69 -1.11 -10.50
CA VAL A 76 2.47 -2.28 -10.90
C VAL A 76 3.96 -1.94 -11.01
N HIS A 77 4.30 -0.79 -11.63
CA HIS A 77 5.67 -0.32 -11.73
C HIS A 77 6.30 -0.12 -10.34
N VAL A 78 5.63 0.62 -9.45
CA VAL A 78 6.09 0.89 -8.09
C VAL A 78 6.32 -0.42 -7.33
N PHE A 79 5.32 -1.30 -7.28
CA PHE A 79 5.42 -2.56 -6.52
C PHE A 79 6.48 -3.51 -7.10
N SER A 80 6.70 -3.52 -8.42
CA SER A 80 7.78 -4.31 -9.01
C SER A 80 9.17 -3.85 -8.52
N ARG A 81 9.39 -2.53 -8.41
CA ARG A 81 10.64 -1.96 -7.90
C ARG A 81 10.82 -2.21 -6.41
N LEU A 82 9.74 -2.05 -5.63
CA LEU A 82 9.75 -2.35 -4.20
C LEU A 82 10.06 -3.83 -3.95
N TYR A 83 9.47 -4.73 -4.73
CA TYR A 83 9.72 -6.17 -4.64
C TYR A 83 11.18 -6.52 -4.98
N ALA A 84 11.70 -6.00 -6.10
CA ALA A 84 13.09 -6.23 -6.50
C ALA A 84 14.10 -5.77 -5.44
N ALA A 85 13.79 -4.65 -4.77
CA ALA A 85 14.60 -4.10 -3.68
C ALA A 85 14.26 -4.70 -2.30
N ARG A 86 13.35 -5.69 -2.22
CA ARG A 86 12.90 -6.34 -0.98
C ARG A 86 12.41 -5.33 0.08
N PHE A 87 11.76 -4.25 -0.36
CA PHE A 87 11.12 -3.29 0.54
C PHE A 87 9.94 -3.97 1.24
N PRO A 88 9.93 -4.04 2.58
CA PRO A 88 8.92 -4.81 3.29
C PRO A 88 7.57 -4.08 3.31
N ILE A 89 6.53 -4.81 2.94
CA ILE A 89 5.12 -4.41 3.04
C ILE A 89 4.46 -5.35 4.06
N ARG A 90 3.70 -4.80 5.01
CA ARG A 90 3.10 -5.60 6.08
C ARG A 90 1.94 -6.45 5.57
N ARG A 91 0.97 -5.79 4.94
CA ARG A 91 -0.22 -6.42 4.36
C ARG A 91 -0.66 -5.62 3.15
N LEU A 92 -1.31 -6.29 2.21
CA LEU A 92 -1.80 -5.70 0.96
C LEU A 92 -3.18 -6.30 0.64
N GLN A 93 -4.22 -5.73 1.24
CA GLN A 93 -5.61 -6.16 1.05
C GLN A 93 -6.50 -4.96 0.70
N PRO A 94 -7.52 -5.13 -0.16
CA PRO A 94 -8.51 -4.09 -0.39
C PRO A 94 -9.24 -3.74 0.89
N ILE A 95 -9.60 -2.47 1.06
CA ILE A 95 -10.25 -1.98 2.29
C ILE A 95 -11.62 -2.63 2.57
N ASP A 96 -12.23 -3.23 1.56
CA ASP A 96 -13.45 -4.00 1.68
C ASP A 96 -13.32 -5.17 2.68
N ALA A 97 -12.13 -5.78 2.79
CA ALA A 97 -11.82 -6.81 3.80
C ALA A 97 -11.91 -6.30 5.25
N TYR A 98 -11.92 -4.98 5.44
CA TYR A 98 -12.06 -4.30 6.72
C TYR A 98 -13.43 -3.63 6.89
N GLY A 99 -14.38 -3.94 5.99
CA GLY A 99 -15.71 -3.36 5.97
C GLY A 99 -15.72 -1.89 5.55
N GLY A 100 -14.78 -1.45 4.71
CA GLY A 100 -14.69 -0.06 4.23
C GLY A 100 -14.19 0.94 5.29
N LYS A 101 -13.80 0.45 6.47
CA LYS A 101 -13.42 1.28 7.62
C LYS A 101 -11.91 1.52 7.64
N ASP A 102 -11.48 2.75 7.35
CA ASP A 102 -10.06 3.14 7.35
C ASP A 102 -9.39 2.79 8.67
N GLU A 103 -9.97 3.15 9.82
CA GLU A 103 -9.35 2.88 11.12
C GLU A 103 -9.02 1.40 11.35
N ARG A 104 -9.86 0.48 10.87
CA ARG A 104 -9.59 -0.97 10.96
C ARG A 104 -8.44 -1.38 10.03
N SER A 105 -8.40 -0.85 8.81
CA SER A 105 -7.31 -1.08 7.86
C SER A 105 -5.97 -0.52 8.39
N LEU A 106 -5.98 0.72 8.91
CA LEU A 106 -4.84 1.40 9.49
C LEU A 106 -4.31 0.65 10.73
N ALA A 107 -5.18 0.27 11.66
CA ALA A 107 -4.79 -0.49 12.84
C ALA A 107 -4.22 -1.89 12.50
N ALA A 108 -4.64 -2.46 11.37
CA ALA A 108 -4.10 -3.69 10.82
C ALA A 108 -2.78 -3.50 10.05
N ASP A 109 -2.27 -2.27 9.93
CA ASP A 109 -1.09 -1.92 9.16
C ASP A 109 -1.20 -2.37 7.69
N ASN A 110 -2.39 -2.17 7.12
CA ASN A 110 -2.72 -2.61 5.77
C ASN A 110 -2.43 -1.52 4.74
N THR A 111 -1.72 -1.91 3.68
CA THR A 111 -1.51 -1.07 2.50
C THR A 111 -2.73 -1.17 1.58
N ALA A 112 -3.40 -0.04 1.31
CA ALA A 112 -4.65 -0.01 0.55
C ALA A 112 -4.78 1.25 -0.32
N ALA A 113 -5.48 1.13 -1.46
CA ALA A 113 -5.59 2.18 -2.47
C ALA A 113 -7.00 2.79 -2.59
N PHE A 114 -8.00 2.03 -3.00
CA PHE A 114 -9.36 2.56 -3.16
C PHE A 114 -10.19 2.46 -1.88
N ASN A 115 -10.83 3.58 -1.49
CA ASN A 115 -11.94 3.64 -0.55
C ASN A 115 -12.82 4.84 -0.90
N CYS A 116 -14.08 4.62 -1.27
CA CYS A 116 -14.99 5.70 -1.60
C CYS A 116 -15.50 6.40 -0.33
N ARG A 117 -14.83 7.50 0.01
CA ARG A 117 -15.19 8.34 1.15
C ARG A 117 -14.81 9.80 0.93
N TYR A 118 -15.40 10.67 1.75
CA TYR A 118 -14.95 12.04 1.86
C TYR A 118 -13.61 12.14 2.61
N VAL A 119 -12.93 13.26 2.44
CA VAL A 119 -11.82 13.63 3.33
C VAL A 119 -12.34 13.77 4.75
N VAL A 120 -11.62 13.19 5.71
CA VAL A 120 -11.85 13.42 7.14
C VAL A 120 -11.02 14.65 7.51
N GLY A 121 -11.66 15.68 8.08
CA GLY A 121 -10.98 16.91 8.47
C GLY A 121 -11.84 18.16 8.26
N PRO A 122 -11.34 19.34 8.66
CA PRO A 122 -12.05 20.61 8.51
C PRO A 122 -12.13 21.04 7.03
N GLY A 123 -13.20 21.79 6.70
CA GLY A 123 -13.40 22.38 5.38
C GLY A 123 -14.63 21.85 4.63
N PRO A 124 -14.84 22.29 3.37
CA PRO A 124 -15.97 21.86 2.58
C PRO A 124 -15.87 20.37 2.25
N ARG A 125 -17.04 19.72 2.17
CA ARG A 125 -17.14 18.29 1.84
C ARG A 125 -16.53 18.03 0.46
N ARG A 126 -15.42 17.30 0.45
CA ARG A 126 -14.70 16.91 -0.77
C ARG A 126 -14.34 15.44 -0.74
N TRP A 127 -14.40 14.79 -1.90
CA TRP A 127 -13.97 13.40 -2.05
C TRP A 127 -12.49 13.27 -1.72
N SER A 128 -12.13 12.19 -1.02
CA SER A 128 -10.72 11.81 -0.88
C SER A 128 -10.17 11.35 -2.22
N VAL A 129 -8.86 11.52 -2.45
CA VAL A 129 -8.19 10.95 -3.62
C VAL A 129 -8.32 9.41 -3.67
N HIS A 130 -8.46 8.76 -2.51
CA HIS A 130 -8.80 7.33 -2.42
C HIS A 130 -10.14 6.99 -3.07
N ALA A 131 -11.12 7.91 -3.06
CA ALA A 131 -12.42 7.69 -3.68
C ALA A 131 -12.35 7.69 -5.22
N TYR A 132 -11.29 8.27 -5.79
CA TYR A 132 -11.01 8.19 -7.21
C TYR A 132 -10.18 6.96 -7.59
N GLY A 133 -9.63 6.24 -6.60
CA GLY A 133 -8.72 5.11 -6.81
C GLY A 133 -7.32 5.53 -7.28
N GLU A 134 -6.91 6.75 -6.95
CA GLU A 134 -5.66 7.40 -7.41
C GLU A 134 -4.71 7.74 -6.25
N ALA A 135 -4.91 7.07 -5.11
CA ALA A 135 -4.10 7.18 -3.92
C ALA A 135 -3.80 5.79 -3.32
N ILE A 136 -2.80 5.72 -2.46
CA ILE A 136 -2.45 4.54 -1.68
C ILE A 136 -1.80 4.95 -0.36
N ASP A 137 -2.22 4.29 0.72
CA ASP A 137 -1.59 4.36 2.02
C ASP A 137 -0.68 3.14 2.20
N VAL A 138 0.59 3.34 2.54
CA VAL A 138 1.61 2.26 2.63
C VAL A 138 2.16 2.10 4.04
N ASN A 139 2.05 0.87 4.58
CA ASN A 139 2.46 0.51 5.95
C ASN A 139 2.09 1.58 7.00
N PRO A 140 0.78 1.82 7.23
CA PRO A 140 0.28 2.87 8.13
C PRO A 140 0.98 2.97 9.49
N VAL A 141 1.36 1.83 10.10
CA VAL A 141 2.04 1.85 11.40
C VAL A 141 3.46 2.41 11.27
N GLU A 142 4.20 2.04 10.23
CA GLU A 142 5.54 2.62 9.97
C GLU A 142 5.48 4.07 9.47
N ASN A 143 4.35 4.46 8.89
CA ASN A 143 4.14 5.73 8.21
C ASN A 143 2.85 6.43 8.69
N PRO A 144 2.75 6.83 9.96
CA PRO A 144 1.50 7.34 10.48
C PRO A 144 1.12 8.69 9.85
N TYR A 145 -0.19 8.94 9.78
CA TYR A 145 -0.73 10.28 9.55
C TYR A 145 -0.78 11.06 10.86
N LEU A 146 -0.23 12.28 10.85
CA LEU A 146 -0.26 13.20 11.98
C LEU A 146 -1.31 14.29 11.72
N GLU A 147 -2.40 14.26 12.48
CA GLU A 147 -3.53 15.17 12.27
C GLU A 147 -3.97 15.77 13.61
N ALA A 148 -3.92 17.11 13.73
CA ALA A 148 -4.45 17.84 14.89
C ALA A 148 -4.01 17.24 16.25
N GLY A 149 -2.72 16.87 16.36
CA GLY A 149 -2.15 16.26 17.57
C GLY A 149 -2.45 14.77 17.76
N ARG A 150 -3.19 14.13 16.84
CA ARG A 150 -3.44 12.69 16.81
C ARG A 150 -2.50 11.97 15.85
N ILE A 151 -2.32 10.68 16.11
CA ILE A 151 -1.47 9.77 15.34
C ILE A 151 -2.36 8.64 14.83
N HIS A 152 -2.42 8.47 13.51
CA HIS A 152 -3.25 7.46 12.86
C HIS A 152 -2.38 6.48 12.07
N PRO A 153 -2.32 5.19 12.46
CA PRO A 153 -2.84 4.59 13.70
C PRO A 153 -1.96 4.92 14.92
N ARG A 154 -2.52 4.83 16.13
CA ARG A 154 -1.80 5.11 17.40
C ARG A 154 -0.49 4.32 17.53
N ALA A 155 -0.46 3.08 17.03
CA ALA A 155 0.74 2.23 17.05
C ALA A 155 1.93 2.84 16.29
N GLY A 156 1.69 3.79 15.39
CA GLY A 156 2.73 4.52 14.67
C GLY A 156 3.51 5.52 15.51
N GLN A 157 3.12 5.75 16.77
CA GLN A 157 3.88 6.60 17.71
C GLN A 157 5.36 6.19 17.82
N ARG A 158 5.67 4.89 17.67
CA ARG A 158 7.04 4.35 17.70
C ARG A 158 7.89 4.68 16.46
N TYR A 159 7.32 5.38 15.46
CA TYR A 159 7.98 5.76 14.20
C TYR A 159 7.95 7.28 13.94
N LEU A 160 7.66 8.07 14.97
CA LEU A 160 7.66 9.54 14.87
C LEU A 160 9.06 10.14 14.73
N ASP A 161 10.06 9.51 15.36
CA ASP A 161 11.45 9.87 15.12
C ASP A 161 11.86 9.41 13.71
N ARG A 162 11.77 10.35 12.76
CA ARG A 162 12.11 10.10 11.35
C ARG A 162 13.63 10.05 11.11
N SER A 163 14.47 10.34 12.11
CA SER A 163 15.92 10.16 12.03
C SER A 163 16.33 8.69 12.27
N ASN A 164 15.55 7.96 13.08
CA ASN A 164 15.69 6.53 13.28
C ASN A 164 14.97 5.74 12.17
N VAL A 165 15.60 5.64 11.00
CA VAL A 165 15.02 4.96 9.84
C VAL A 165 15.00 3.45 10.05
N ARG A 166 13.81 2.87 9.96
CA ARG A 166 13.52 1.43 10.10
C ARG A 166 12.89 0.88 8.81
N PRO A 167 12.93 -0.45 8.60
CA PRO A 167 12.35 -1.06 7.41
C PRO A 167 10.86 -0.71 7.25
N GLY A 168 10.44 -0.45 6.01
CA GLY A 168 9.05 -0.13 5.67
C GLY A 168 8.66 1.35 5.80
N MET A 169 9.57 2.22 6.25
CA MET A 169 9.32 3.65 6.37
C MET A 169 9.46 4.40 5.03
N ALA A 170 8.52 5.31 4.77
CA ALA A 170 8.60 6.38 3.79
C ALA A 170 9.46 7.53 4.34
N VAL A 171 10.66 7.71 3.82
CA VAL A 171 11.55 8.82 4.22
C VAL A 171 11.90 9.66 3.00
N ARG A 172 12.15 10.96 3.21
CA ARG A 172 12.53 11.87 2.13
C ARG A 172 13.75 11.32 1.40
N GLY A 173 13.65 11.22 0.08
CA GLY A 173 14.71 10.65 -0.75
C GLY A 173 14.90 9.14 -0.61
N GLY A 174 14.13 8.43 0.23
CA GLY A 174 14.20 6.98 0.41
C GLY A 174 13.53 6.19 -0.72
N LEU A 175 13.74 4.86 -0.73
CA LEU A 175 13.27 3.98 -1.80
C LEU A 175 11.77 4.10 -2.09
N LEU A 176 10.93 4.04 -1.06
CA LEU A 176 9.47 4.11 -1.23
C LEU A 176 9.03 5.43 -1.87
N VAL A 177 9.53 6.55 -1.34
CA VAL A 177 9.20 7.89 -1.85
C VAL A 177 9.70 8.07 -3.28
N ARG A 178 10.92 7.61 -3.60
CA ARG A 178 11.45 7.66 -4.97
C ARG A 178 10.66 6.79 -5.93
N ALA A 179 10.23 5.60 -5.53
CA ALA A 179 9.47 4.70 -6.39
C ALA A 179 8.17 5.36 -6.87
N PHE A 180 7.42 6.01 -5.97
CA PHE A 180 6.24 6.79 -6.34
C PHE A 180 6.58 8.06 -7.13
N ALA A 181 7.66 8.76 -6.79
CA ALA A 181 8.07 9.96 -7.52
C ALA A 181 8.39 9.68 -9.00
N VAL A 182 8.95 8.51 -9.34
CA VAL A 182 9.25 8.12 -10.73
C VAL A 182 8.00 8.04 -11.60
N VAL A 183 6.85 7.67 -11.01
CA VAL A 183 5.55 7.64 -11.71
C VAL A 183 4.76 8.95 -11.55
N GLY A 184 5.42 10.02 -11.10
CA GLY A 184 4.81 11.35 -10.93
C GLY A 184 3.93 11.50 -9.68
N TRP A 185 3.83 10.47 -8.83
CA TRP A 185 3.01 10.54 -7.62
C TRP A 185 3.68 11.38 -6.53
N ARG A 186 2.83 12.04 -5.77
CA ARG A 186 3.18 12.97 -4.70
C ARG A 186 3.01 12.29 -3.34
N TRP A 187 3.84 12.65 -2.38
CA TRP A 187 3.88 12.08 -1.04
C TRP A 187 3.30 13.05 -0.01
N GLY A 188 2.35 12.58 0.81
CA GLY A 188 1.67 13.33 1.86
C GLY A 188 2.57 13.72 3.04
N GLY A 189 3.71 13.03 3.21
CA GLY A 189 4.70 13.38 4.24
C GLY A 189 5.37 14.75 4.03
N ARG A 190 5.04 15.45 2.94
CA ARG A 190 5.49 16.82 2.65
C ARG A 190 4.49 17.89 3.11
N TRP A 191 3.28 17.51 3.53
CA TRP A 191 2.28 18.48 3.97
C TRP A 191 2.72 19.16 5.27
N THR A 192 2.73 20.50 5.25
CA THR A 192 3.10 21.30 6.42
C THR A 192 2.00 21.23 7.48
N GLY A 193 2.37 21.00 8.74
CA GLY A 193 1.46 21.01 9.89
C GLY A 193 0.69 19.70 10.13
N ALA A 194 0.40 18.92 9.08
CA ALA A 194 -0.29 17.64 9.19
C ALA A 194 0.30 16.61 8.20
N PRO A 195 1.56 16.17 8.40
CA PRO A 195 2.19 15.23 7.48
C PRO A 195 1.48 13.88 7.50
N ASP A 196 1.14 13.39 6.31
CA ASP A 196 0.59 12.06 6.09
C ASP A 196 1.64 11.14 5.47
N TYR A 197 2.42 10.45 6.31
CA TYR A 197 3.57 9.68 5.83
C TYR A 197 3.19 8.45 5.01
N GLN A 198 2.00 7.90 5.20
CA GLN A 198 1.51 6.71 4.48
C GLN A 198 1.00 7.08 3.09
N HIS A 199 0.49 8.29 2.90
CA HIS A 199 -0.27 8.68 1.72
C HIS A 199 0.62 9.01 0.52
N PHE A 200 0.32 8.38 -0.60
CA PHE A 200 0.85 8.72 -1.93
C PHE A 200 -0.31 8.86 -2.91
N SER A 201 -0.31 9.90 -3.74
CA SER A 201 -1.35 10.07 -4.76
C SER A 201 -0.89 10.81 -6.01
N ALA A 202 -1.60 10.62 -7.11
CA ALA A 202 -1.33 11.31 -8.38
C ALA A 202 -1.49 12.84 -8.28
N THR A 203 -2.43 13.32 -7.46
CA THR A 203 -2.74 14.76 -7.31
C THR A 203 -1.94 15.45 -6.20
N GLY A 204 -1.47 14.68 -5.20
CA GLY A 204 -0.76 15.17 -4.02
C GLY A 204 -1.60 15.59 -2.83
N GLY A 205 -2.89 15.26 -2.82
CA GLY A 205 -3.84 15.55 -1.75
C GLY A 205 -5.18 16.04 -2.29
#